data_AF-A0A0C5E6J2-F1
#
_entry.id   AF-A0A0C5E6J2-F1
#
_cell.length_a   1.000
_cell.length_b   1.000
_cell.length_c   1.000
_cell.angle_alpha   90.00
_cell.angle_beta   90.00
_cell.angle_gamma   90.00
#
_symmetry.space_group_name_H-M   'P 1'
#
loop_
_entity.id
_entity.type
_entity.pdbx_description
1 polymer ?
#
loop_
_entity_poly.entity_id
_entity_poly.type
_entity_poly.pdbx_seq_one_letter_code
_entity_poly.pdbx_strand_id
1 'polypeptide(L)'
;MNVKGMRGLYTVEFAITSLVLFTLLFGVLEMGRLYFTVNALNETVRRGARLAAVCDINDPVILRRAMFNASTNSGPSSLLNNLTSANLNLVYLDANGAVVASPNDLTGSNGYAAIRYIQLQVTNFSFNLLIPGFNGVFVLPVFRSTVPRESLGRQPQAAVTPEITPC
;
A
#
# COMPACT_ATOMS: atom_id res chain seq x y z
N MET A 1 -4.47 -53.71 38.83
CA MET A 1 -4.95 -52.36 38.44
C MET A 1 -4.79 -52.23 36.94
N ASN A 2 -5.90 -52.02 36.22
CA ASN A 2 -5.97 -52.21 34.76
C ASN A 2 -5.58 -50.89 34.03
N VAL A 3 -4.31 -50.76 33.63
CA VAL A 3 -3.70 -49.52 33.11
C VAL A 3 -4.12 -49.20 31.65
N LYS A 4 -4.90 -50.06 31.00
CA LYS A 4 -5.21 -49.96 29.57
C LYS A 4 -6.16 -48.80 29.18
N GLY A 5 -6.95 -48.25 30.10
CA GLY A 5 -7.90 -47.17 29.82
C GLY A 5 -7.34 -45.74 29.96
N MET A 6 -6.20 -45.55 30.62
CA MET A 6 -5.72 -44.21 31.01
C MET A 6 -4.72 -43.58 30.02
N ARG A 7 -4.15 -44.34 29.08
CA ARG A 7 -3.06 -43.82 28.21
C ARG A 7 -3.56 -42.92 27.06
N GLY A 8 -4.85 -42.97 26.71
CA GLY A 8 -5.44 -42.17 25.64
C GLY A 8 -6.04 -40.83 26.08
N LEU A 9 -6.46 -40.73 27.36
CA LEU A 9 -7.16 -39.55 27.88
C LEU A 9 -6.26 -38.30 27.89
N TYR A 10 -5.03 -38.44 28.37
CA TYR A 10 -4.04 -37.36 28.40
C TYR A 10 -3.72 -36.81 27.01
N THR A 11 -3.73 -37.67 25.99
CA THR A 11 -3.52 -37.25 24.59
C THR A 11 -4.67 -36.36 24.11
N VAL A 12 -5.91 -36.67 24.48
CA VAL A 12 -7.09 -35.88 24.09
C VAL A 12 -7.12 -34.53 24.82
N GLU A 13 -6.84 -34.52 26.12
CA GLU A 13 -6.74 -33.27 26.91
C GLU A 13 -5.64 -32.35 26.38
N PHE A 14 -4.48 -32.93 26.05
CA PHE A 14 -3.38 -32.18 25.44
C PHE A 14 -3.77 -31.63 24.06
N ALA A 15 -4.48 -32.41 23.23
CA ALA A 15 -4.92 -31.97 21.92
C ALA A 15 -5.89 -30.77 22.02
N ILE A 16 -6.87 -30.83 22.92
CA ILE A 16 -7.84 -29.73 23.12
C ILE A 16 -7.13 -28.48 23.64
N THR A 17 -6.25 -28.63 24.65
CA THR A 17 -5.52 -27.48 25.23
C THR A 17 -4.59 -26.85 24.20
N SER A 18 -3.87 -27.67 23.44
CA SER A 18 -2.97 -27.21 22.38
C SER A 18 -3.74 -26.51 21.27
N LEU A 19 -4.91 -27.02 20.88
CA LEU A 19 -5.76 -26.37 19.88
C LEU A 19 -6.14 -24.95 20.29
N VAL A 20 -6.64 -24.77 21.52
CA VAL A 20 -6.99 -23.44 22.04
C VAL A 20 -5.77 -22.52 22.12
N LEU A 21 -4.63 -23.04 22.62
CA LEU A 21 -3.38 -22.29 22.72
C LEU A 21 -2.89 -21.81 21.35
N PHE A 22 -2.85 -22.69 20.34
CA PHE A 22 -2.40 -22.34 19.00
C PHE A 22 -3.36 -21.36 18.32
N THR A 23 -4.68 -21.54 18.44
CA THR A 23 -5.64 -20.59 17.89
C THR A 23 -5.43 -19.19 18.48
N LEU A 24 -5.20 -19.07 19.79
CA LEU A 24 -4.92 -17.78 20.43
C LEU A 24 -3.57 -17.20 19.96
N LEU A 25 -2.52 -18.03 19.90
CA LEU A 25 -1.21 -17.62 19.43
C LEU A 25 -1.28 -17.05 18.00
N PHE A 26 -1.90 -17.78 17.06
CA PHE A 26 -2.08 -17.30 15.69
C PHE A 26 -2.98 -16.07 15.63
N GLY A 27 -4.00 -15.96 16.49
CA GLY A 27 -4.84 -14.77 16.59
C GLY A 27 -4.03 -13.51 16.95
N VAL A 28 -3.12 -13.60 17.94
CA VAL A 28 -2.26 -12.48 18.33
C VAL A 28 -1.26 -12.13 17.23
N LEU A 29 -0.65 -13.14 16.59
CA LEU A 29 0.27 -12.93 15.47
C LEU A 29 -0.42 -12.25 14.29
N GLU A 30 -1.64 -12.66 13.96
CA GLU A 30 -2.42 -12.07 12.87
C GLU A 30 -2.83 -10.62 13.16
N MET A 31 -3.16 -10.29 14.42
CA MET A 31 -3.38 -8.89 14.82
C MET A 31 -2.10 -8.07 14.68
N GLY A 32 -0.95 -8.60 15.07
CA GLY A 32 0.35 -7.94 14.87
C GLY A 32 0.63 -7.68 13.38
N ARG A 33 0.39 -8.68 12.53
CA ARG A 33 0.55 -8.56 11.07
C ARG A 33 -0.41 -7.52 10.48
N LEU A 34 -1.65 -7.49 10.96
CA LEU A 34 -2.64 -6.50 10.54
C LEU A 34 -2.19 -5.07 10.86
N TYR A 35 -1.76 -4.83 12.10
CA TYR A 35 -1.24 -3.51 12.50
C TYR A 35 -0.02 -3.10 11.69
N PHE A 36 0.89 -4.03 11.40
CA PHE A 36 2.02 -3.76 10.52
C PHE A 36 1.55 -3.37 9.11
N THR A 37 0.61 -4.12 8.52
CA THR A 37 0.07 -3.83 7.18
C THR A 37 -0.60 -2.45 7.13
N VAL A 38 -1.42 -2.09 8.11
CA VAL A 38 -2.07 -0.76 8.18
C VAL A 38 -1.03 0.37 8.21
N ASN A 39 0.01 0.22 9.04
CA ASN A 39 1.08 1.22 9.11
C ASN A 39 1.89 1.30 7.81
N ALA A 40 2.19 0.15 7.19
CA ALA A 40 2.91 0.11 5.93
C ALA A 40 2.08 0.73 4.78
N LEU A 41 0.76 0.52 4.73
CA LEU A 41 -0.13 1.17 3.76
C LEU A 41 -0.19 2.68 3.95
N ASN A 42 -0.23 3.17 5.19
CA ASN A 42 -0.11 4.60 5.50
C ASN A 42 1.22 5.18 5.00
N GLU A 43 2.31 4.45 5.16
CA GLU A 43 3.62 4.89 4.66
C GLU A 43 3.68 4.87 3.13
N THR A 44 3.08 3.86 2.48
CA THR A 44 2.97 3.79 1.02
C THR A 44 2.31 5.05 0.45
N VAL A 45 1.15 5.46 0.99
CA VAL A 45 0.47 6.67 0.50
C VAL A 45 1.28 7.93 0.78
N ARG A 46 1.90 8.04 1.96
CA ARG A 46 2.70 9.21 2.34
C ARG A 46 3.94 9.37 1.46
N ARG A 47 4.69 8.28 1.28
CA ARG A 47 5.90 8.25 0.45
C ARG A 47 5.56 8.48 -1.01
N GLY A 48 4.55 7.78 -1.52
CA GLY A 48 4.17 7.91 -2.92
C GLY A 48 3.63 9.29 -3.28
N ALA A 49 2.85 9.93 -2.39
CA ALA A 49 2.40 11.30 -2.60
C ALA A 49 3.57 12.30 -2.63
N ARG A 50 4.58 12.14 -1.74
CA ARG A 50 5.79 12.98 -1.76
C ARG A 50 6.62 12.78 -3.02
N LEU A 51 6.78 11.54 -3.49
CA LEU A 51 7.48 11.27 -4.75
C LEU A 51 6.72 11.86 -5.94
N ALA A 52 5.40 11.69 -5.98
CA ALA A 52 4.55 12.23 -7.04
C ALA A 52 4.52 13.76 -7.09
N ALA A 53 4.86 14.46 -6.00
CA ALA A 53 4.97 15.92 -5.99
C ALA A 53 6.22 16.43 -6.74
N VAL A 54 7.26 15.60 -6.85
CA VAL A 54 8.58 15.96 -7.38
C VAL A 54 8.88 15.29 -8.72
N CYS A 55 8.42 14.07 -8.92
CA CYS A 55 8.63 13.28 -10.14
C CYS A 55 7.77 13.75 -11.31
N ASP A 56 8.15 13.37 -12.53
CA ASP A 56 7.28 13.54 -13.70
C ASP A 56 6.00 12.70 -13.56
N ILE A 57 4.88 13.26 -14.00
CA ILE A 57 3.55 12.67 -13.86
C ILE A 57 3.43 11.32 -14.59
N ASN A 58 4.20 11.11 -15.65
CA ASN A 58 4.16 9.90 -16.47
C ASN A 58 5.09 8.80 -15.95
N ASP A 59 5.86 9.06 -14.89
CA ASP A 59 6.86 8.12 -14.43
C ASP A 59 6.24 6.97 -13.60
N PRO A 60 6.26 5.71 -14.10
CA PRO A 60 5.73 4.58 -13.34
C PRO A 60 6.55 4.26 -12.09
N VAL A 61 7.77 4.80 -11.96
CA VAL A 61 8.66 4.56 -10.81
C VAL A 61 8.06 5.14 -9.52
N ILE A 62 7.21 6.16 -9.60
CA ILE A 62 6.48 6.72 -8.46
C ILE A 62 5.70 5.61 -7.72
N LEU A 63 4.88 4.86 -8.46
CA LEU A 63 4.04 3.80 -7.91
C LEU A 63 4.88 2.63 -7.41
N ARG A 64 5.96 2.27 -8.13
CA ARG A 64 6.88 1.20 -7.72
C ARG A 64 7.54 1.52 -6.38
N ARG A 65 8.11 2.72 -6.24
CA ARG A 65 8.74 3.17 -4.98
C ARG A 65 7.73 3.34 -3.86
N ALA A 66 6.49 3.76 -4.15
CA ALA A 66 5.42 3.82 -3.17
C ALA A 66 5.11 2.43 -2.57
N MET A 67 5.14 1.38 -3.39
CA MET A 67 4.95 -0.02 -2.97
C MET A 67 6.21 -0.69 -2.40
N PHE A 68 7.25 0.07 -2.06
CA PHE A 68 8.52 -0.45 -1.56
C PHE A 68 9.30 -1.34 -2.55
N ASN A 69 9.02 -1.20 -3.85
CA ASN A 69 9.76 -1.89 -4.89
C ASN A 69 10.99 -1.09 -5.32
N ALA A 70 11.97 -1.82 -5.89
CA ALA A 70 13.04 -1.21 -6.68
C ALA A 70 12.44 -0.54 -7.92
N SER A 71 13.11 0.48 -8.47
CA SER A 71 12.64 1.21 -9.66
C SER A 71 12.42 0.32 -10.89
N THR A 72 13.17 -0.78 -10.99
CA THR A 72 13.09 -1.76 -12.07
C THR A 72 12.04 -2.84 -11.85
N ASN A 73 11.49 -2.97 -10.64
CA ASN A 73 10.53 -4.03 -10.32
C ASN A 73 9.09 -3.53 -10.50
N SER A 74 8.47 -4.00 -11.58
CA SER A 74 7.06 -3.72 -11.94
C SER A 74 6.05 -4.66 -11.28
N GLY A 75 6.52 -5.63 -10.49
CA GLY A 75 5.69 -6.64 -9.84
C GLY A 75 4.90 -6.11 -8.63
N PRO A 76 4.25 -7.02 -7.88
CA PRO A 76 3.60 -6.69 -6.62
C PRO A 76 4.59 -6.14 -5.59
N SER A 77 4.09 -5.56 -4.51
CA SER A 77 4.93 -5.03 -3.42
C SER A 77 5.83 -6.12 -2.83
N SER A 78 7.10 -5.76 -2.61
CA SER A 78 8.09 -6.59 -1.96
C SER A 78 7.82 -6.82 -0.47
N LEU A 79 7.08 -5.91 0.19
CA LEU A 79 6.79 -5.95 1.62
C LEU A 79 5.37 -6.42 1.93
N LEU A 80 4.40 -6.02 1.10
CA LEU A 80 2.99 -6.26 1.35
C LEU A 80 2.41 -7.23 0.33
N ASN A 81 2.04 -8.41 0.79
CA ASN A 81 1.34 -9.36 -0.07
C ASN A 81 -0.01 -8.78 -0.55
N ASN A 82 -0.41 -9.07 -1.78
CA ASN A 82 -1.60 -8.53 -2.46
C ASN A 82 -1.63 -7.01 -2.71
N LEU A 83 -0.57 -6.25 -2.42
CA LEU A 83 -0.49 -4.86 -2.85
C LEU A 83 0.08 -4.80 -4.27
N THR A 84 -0.71 -4.28 -5.20
CA THR A 84 -0.34 -4.12 -6.61
C THR A 84 -0.57 -2.68 -7.07
N SER A 85 -0.03 -2.32 -8.24
CA SER A 85 -0.25 -1.00 -8.83
C SER A 85 -1.73 -0.68 -9.08
N ALA A 86 -2.58 -1.70 -9.27
CA ALA A 86 -4.03 -1.53 -9.44
C ALA A 86 -4.74 -1.04 -8.18
N ASN A 87 -4.15 -1.26 -7.00
CA ASN A 87 -4.69 -0.76 -5.74
C ASN A 87 -4.36 0.72 -5.53
N LEU A 88 -3.34 1.26 -6.21
CA LEU A 88 -2.88 2.62 -6.06
C LEU A 88 -3.60 3.52 -7.07
N ASN A 89 -4.25 4.57 -6.58
CA ASN A 89 -4.88 5.59 -7.39
C ASN A 89 -4.20 6.94 -7.13
N LEU A 90 -3.49 7.45 -8.13
CA LEU A 90 -2.81 8.73 -8.09
C LEU A 90 -3.70 9.81 -8.73
N VAL A 91 -4.09 10.79 -7.93
CA VAL A 91 -5.05 11.84 -8.30
C VAL A 91 -4.37 13.20 -8.17
N TYR A 92 -4.49 14.01 -9.23
CA TYR A 92 -4.01 15.38 -9.23
C TYR A 92 -5.19 16.34 -9.00
N LEU A 93 -5.00 17.30 -8.11
CA LEU A 93 -6.04 18.19 -7.62
C LEU A 93 -5.65 19.65 -7.89
N ASP A 94 -6.64 20.49 -8.20
CA ASP A 94 -6.47 21.93 -8.40
C ASP A 94 -6.44 22.71 -7.06
N ALA A 95 -6.40 24.05 -7.15
CA ALA A 95 -6.40 24.94 -5.98
C ALA A 95 -7.65 24.81 -5.09
N ASN A 96 -8.78 24.38 -5.67
CA ASN A 96 -10.05 24.21 -4.99
C ASN A 96 -10.26 22.76 -4.51
N GLY A 97 -9.30 21.87 -4.76
CA GLY A 97 -9.40 20.44 -4.44
C GLY A 97 -10.22 19.63 -5.46
N ALA A 98 -10.54 20.18 -6.63
CA ALA A 98 -11.19 19.45 -7.70
C ALA A 98 -10.18 18.63 -8.50
N VAL A 99 -10.62 17.48 -9.04
CA VAL A 99 -9.75 16.59 -9.82
C VAL A 99 -9.41 17.24 -11.16
N VAL A 100 -8.12 17.31 -11.47
CA VAL A 100 -7.61 17.75 -12.77
C VAL A 100 -7.83 16.63 -13.78
N ALA A 101 -8.71 16.84 -14.76
CA ALA A 101 -9.12 15.80 -15.72
C ALA A 101 -8.02 15.39 -16.71
N SER A 102 -7.07 16.27 -17.00
CA SER A 102 -5.95 15.98 -17.91
C SER A 102 -4.62 16.52 -17.37
N PRO A 103 -4.04 15.86 -16.36
CA PRO A 103 -2.81 16.31 -15.70
C PRO A 103 -1.61 16.41 -16.66
N ASN A 104 -1.64 15.66 -17.76
CA ASN A 104 -0.59 15.60 -18.77
C ASN A 104 -0.67 16.70 -19.83
N ASP A 105 -1.74 17.49 -19.87
CA ASP A 105 -1.85 18.60 -20.82
C ASP A 105 -0.99 19.79 -20.36
N LEU A 106 0.11 20.02 -21.05
CA LEU A 106 1.08 21.09 -20.74
C LEU A 106 0.66 22.46 -21.29
N THR A 107 -0.36 22.51 -22.15
CA THR A 107 -0.76 23.72 -22.88
C THR A 107 -2.04 24.34 -22.35
N GLY A 108 -2.98 23.52 -21.87
CA GLY A 108 -4.24 23.97 -21.30
C GLY A 108 -4.10 24.54 -19.89
N SER A 109 -4.83 25.63 -19.62
CA SER A 109 -4.93 26.22 -18.28
C SER A 109 -5.56 25.28 -17.24
N ASN A 110 -6.28 24.24 -17.68
CA ASN A 110 -6.96 23.26 -16.83
C ASN A 110 -6.22 21.92 -16.76
N GLY A 111 -5.00 21.83 -17.31
CA GLY A 111 -4.17 20.64 -17.30
C GLY A 111 -3.08 20.70 -16.23
N TYR A 112 -1.84 20.49 -16.65
CA TYR A 112 -0.64 20.49 -15.81
C TYR A 112 -0.50 21.76 -14.95
N ALA A 113 -0.77 22.93 -15.55
CA ALA A 113 -0.65 24.22 -14.87
C ALA A 113 -1.62 24.36 -13.69
N ALA A 114 -2.79 23.72 -13.74
CA ALA A 114 -3.82 23.76 -12.72
C ALA A 114 -3.50 22.94 -11.47
N ILE A 115 -2.61 21.96 -11.56
CA ILE A 115 -2.27 21.05 -10.45
C ILE A 115 -1.74 21.85 -9.27
N ARG A 116 -2.28 21.68 -8.07
CA ARG A 116 -1.78 22.31 -6.83
C ARG A 116 -1.51 21.30 -5.74
N TYR A 117 -2.30 20.24 -5.69
CA TYR A 117 -2.13 19.15 -4.74
C TYR A 117 -2.09 17.83 -5.47
N ILE A 118 -1.34 16.88 -4.90
CA ILE A 118 -1.27 15.50 -5.35
C ILE A 118 -1.80 14.64 -4.22
N GLN A 119 -2.68 13.73 -4.57
CA GLN A 119 -3.25 12.77 -3.64
C GLN A 119 -2.98 11.35 -4.12
N LEU A 120 -2.31 10.56 -3.29
CA LEU A 120 -2.19 9.13 -3.52
C LEU A 120 -3.16 8.39 -2.61
N GLN A 121 -3.90 7.44 -3.17
CA GLN A 121 -4.86 6.61 -2.46
C GLN A 121 -4.53 5.14 -2.66
N VAL A 122 -4.68 4.33 -1.61
CA VAL A 122 -4.73 2.87 -1.72
C VAL A 122 -6.17 2.42 -1.50
N THR A 123 -6.71 1.72 -2.49
CA THR A 123 -8.10 1.26 -2.53
C THR A 123 -8.15 -0.24 -2.79
N ASN A 124 -9.27 -0.88 -2.38
CA ASN A 124 -9.55 -2.29 -2.65
C ASN A 124 -8.43 -3.25 -2.20
N PHE A 125 -7.72 -2.94 -1.12
CA PHE A 125 -6.69 -3.83 -0.57
C PHE A 125 -7.35 -4.93 0.26
N SER A 126 -7.09 -6.19 -0.10
CA SER A 126 -7.61 -7.37 0.60
C SER A 126 -6.58 -7.92 1.57
N PHE A 127 -6.99 -8.08 2.83
CA PHE A 127 -6.22 -8.76 3.85
C PHE A 127 -6.81 -10.16 4.05
N ASN A 128 -6.00 -11.18 3.78
CA ASN A 128 -6.35 -12.58 4.06
C ASN A 128 -5.91 -12.92 5.49
N LEU A 129 -6.78 -13.52 6.29
CA LEU A 129 -6.46 -14.08 7.61
C LEU A 129 -5.81 -15.46 7.47
N LEU A 130 -4.71 -15.68 8.19
CA LEU A 130 -3.99 -16.96 8.21
C LEU A 130 -4.16 -17.68 9.57
N ILE A 131 -5.36 -17.67 10.14
CA ILE A 131 -5.66 -18.40 11.37
C ILE A 131 -6.09 -19.83 11.01
N PRO A 132 -5.43 -20.88 11.52
CA PRO A 132 -5.84 -22.26 11.27
C PRO A 132 -7.31 -22.49 11.65
N GLY A 133 -8.10 -22.99 10.69
CA GLY A 133 -9.54 -23.26 10.87
C GLY A 133 -10.45 -22.04 10.65
N PHE A 134 -9.91 -20.83 10.47
CA PHE A 134 -10.68 -19.61 10.20
C PHE A 134 -10.16 -18.94 8.93
N ASN A 135 -10.87 -19.12 7.83
CA ASN A 135 -10.58 -18.41 6.58
C ASN A 135 -11.45 -17.15 6.51
N GLY A 136 -10.82 -16.00 6.32
CA GLY A 136 -11.52 -14.73 6.17
C GLY A 136 -10.70 -13.78 5.32
N VAL A 137 -11.36 -13.14 4.35
CA VAL A 137 -10.78 -12.04 3.58
C VAL A 137 -11.61 -10.81 3.88
N PHE A 138 -10.94 -9.74 4.31
CA PHE A 138 -11.60 -8.45 4.51
C PHE A 138 -10.89 -7.36 3.73
N VAL A 139 -11.68 -6.41 3.24
CA VAL A 139 -11.18 -5.24 2.51
C VAL A 139 -10.91 -4.13 3.51
N LEU A 140 -9.68 -3.61 3.52
CA LEU A 140 -9.33 -2.49 4.36
C LEU A 140 -9.96 -1.18 3.83
N PRO A 141 -10.21 -0.19 4.71
CA PRO A 141 -10.67 1.12 4.26
C PRO A 141 -9.63 1.80 3.38
N VAL A 142 -10.05 2.84 2.67
CA VAL A 142 -9.17 3.61 1.79
C VAL A 142 -8.15 4.39 2.63
N PHE A 143 -6.87 4.20 2.32
CA PHE A 143 -5.79 5.03 2.83
C PHE A 143 -5.46 6.12 1.83
N ARG A 144 -5.22 7.35 2.30
CA ARG A 144 -4.89 8.46 1.41
C ARG A 144 -3.95 9.46 2.05
N SER A 145 -3.10 10.07 1.24
CA SER A 145 -2.22 11.18 1.64
C SER A 145 -2.24 12.24 0.55
N THR A 146 -2.29 13.52 0.97
CA THR A 146 -2.31 14.67 0.05
C THR A 146 -1.13 15.59 0.38
N VAL A 147 -0.38 15.99 -0.64
CA VAL A 147 0.83 16.82 -0.53
C VAL A 147 0.75 17.93 -1.59
N PRO A 148 1.20 19.16 -1.31
CA PRO A 148 1.29 20.21 -2.33
C PRO A 148 2.28 19.83 -3.45
N ARG A 149 2.05 20.36 -4.65
CA ARG A 149 2.99 20.14 -5.76
C ARG A 149 4.33 20.84 -5.52
N GLU A 150 5.40 20.21 -5.99
CA GLU A 150 6.73 20.80 -6.05
C GLU A 150 7.14 20.97 -7.53
N SER A 151 8.19 20.28 -7.99
CA SER A 151 8.73 20.43 -9.35
C SER A 151 7.97 19.64 -10.41
N LEU A 152 7.26 18.56 -10.05
CA LEU A 152 6.58 17.66 -11.01
C LEU A 152 7.49 17.27 -12.21
N GLY A 153 8.76 16.99 -11.93
CA GLY A 153 9.80 16.58 -12.87
C GLY A 153 10.48 17.73 -13.61
N ARG A 154 9.98 18.96 -13.53
CA ARG A 154 10.46 20.12 -14.30
C ARG A 154 11.54 20.90 -13.56
N GLN A 155 12.58 21.26 -14.30
CA GLN A 155 13.64 22.14 -13.81
C GLN A 155 13.39 23.59 -14.28
N PRO A 156 13.77 24.61 -13.49
CA PRO A 156 13.64 26.01 -13.91
C PRO A 156 14.55 26.38 -15.09
N GLN A 157 15.60 25.60 -15.35
CA GLN A 157 16.65 25.92 -16.33
C GLN A 157 16.32 25.29 -17.70
N ALA A 158 15.88 26.12 -18.66
CA ALA A 158 15.47 25.68 -20.00
C ALA A 158 16.59 25.06 -20.89
N ALA A 159 17.84 25.01 -20.41
CA ALA A 159 19.02 24.64 -21.20
C ALA A 159 19.68 23.30 -20.78
N VAL A 160 19.08 22.55 -19.85
CA VAL A 160 19.62 21.25 -19.40
C VAL A 160 18.82 20.13 -20.04
N THR A 161 19.51 19.26 -20.79
CA THR A 161 18.94 18.04 -21.37
C THR A 161 19.32 16.82 -20.53
N PRO A 162 18.35 15.99 -20.08
CA PRO A 162 16.91 16.11 -20.32
C PRO A 162 16.24 17.20 -19.46
N GLU A 163 15.24 17.89 -20.03
CA GLU A 163 14.42 18.92 -19.35
C GLU A 163 13.63 18.34 -18.16
N ILE A 164 13.41 17.01 -18.17
CA ILE A 164 12.69 16.25 -17.17
C ILE A 164 13.67 15.35 -16.43
N THR A 165 13.68 15.45 -15.10
CA THR A 165 14.46 14.52 -14.26
C THR A 165 13.62 13.28 -13.95
N PRO A 166 14.01 12.08 -14.42
CA PRO A 166 13.31 10.85 -14.09
C PRO A 166 13.54 10.44 -12.63
N CYS A 167 12.63 9.61 -12.12
CA CYS A 167 12.70 9.00 -10.80
C CYS A 167 13.21 7.54 -10.85
#